data_AF-A0A090QGI0-F1
#
_entry.id   AF-A0A090QGI0-F1
#
_cell.length_a   1.000
_cell.length_b   1.000
_cell.length_c   1.000
_cell.angle_alpha   90.00
_cell.angle_beta   90.00
_cell.angle_gamma   90.00
#
_symmetry.space_group_name_H-M   'P 1'
#
loop_
_entity.id
_entity.type
_entity.pdbx_description
1 polymer ?
#
loop_
_entity_poly.entity_id
_entity_poly.type
_entity_poly.pdbx_seq_one_letter_code
_entity_poly.pdbx_strand_id
1 'polypeptide(L)'
;MLEGLAVWALFIYLLRMVGMPWNKFTQAFAYIGGGSWLLFVWVGLITFAPMDLSGGSVVQSPHIQLRPGSTQIKGHVDEILVHPNQAVTKGQLVYTLDDAPYQIALNKAKAELHSAQVALSIAKEDVRIAAENQQTSLKDIEISKNQLAAAKEDLAYKQTTLQRYREQNRVVKHTITETQMDQQSTAVELAKADVVTLASQLEKAKLAANRAKLDVEKPH
;
A
#
# COMPACT_ATOMS: atom_id res chain seq x y z
N MET A 1 -66.93 -38.94 1.60
CA MET A 1 -67.12 -40.39 1.88
C MET A 1 -68.10 -40.64 3.03
N LEU A 2 -67.97 -39.95 4.17
CA LEU A 2 -68.85 -40.12 5.35
C LEU A 2 -70.32 -39.78 5.10
N GLU A 3 -70.61 -38.74 4.31
CA GLU A 3 -71.99 -38.27 4.08
C GLU A 3 -72.87 -39.29 3.33
N GLY A 4 -72.33 -39.95 2.29
CA GLY A 4 -73.10 -40.97 1.56
C GLY A 4 -73.43 -42.21 2.39
N LEU A 5 -72.53 -42.59 3.29
CA LEU A 5 -72.75 -43.68 4.26
C LEU A 5 -73.80 -43.30 5.30
N ALA A 6 -73.81 -42.03 5.74
CA ALA A 6 -74.82 -41.51 6.65
C ALA A 6 -76.22 -41.52 6.02
N VAL A 7 -76.34 -41.12 4.75
CA VAL A 7 -77.61 -41.18 4.01
C VAL A 7 -78.09 -42.63 3.84
N TRP A 8 -77.19 -43.56 3.52
CA TRP A 8 -77.53 -44.99 3.41
C TRP A 8 -77.99 -45.57 4.76
N ALA A 9 -77.30 -45.22 5.85
CA ALA A 9 -77.68 -45.64 7.20
C ALA A 9 -79.06 -45.07 7.61
N LEU A 10 -79.34 -43.80 7.29
CA LEU A 10 -80.64 -43.18 7.50
C LEU A 10 -81.75 -43.88 6.71
N PHE A 11 -81.47 -44.26 5.46
CA PHE A 11 -82.42 -45.00 4.62
C PHE A 11 -82.79 -46.36 5.21
N ILE A 12 -81.80 -47.14 5.67
CA ILE A 12 -82.04 -48.42 6.36
C ILE A 12 -82.81 -48.19 7.68
N TYR A 13 -82.50 -47.11 8.40
CA TYR A 13 -83.22 -46.76 9.63
C TYR A 13 -84.70 -46.44 9.39
N LEU A 14 -85.03 -45.69 8.33
CA LEU A 14 -86.41 -45.39 7.96
C LEU A 14 -87.19 -46.64 7.52
N LEU A 15 -86.57 -47.52 6.74
CA LEU A 15 -87.18 -48.81 6.36
C LEU A 15 -87.52 -49.67 7.57
N ARG A 16 -86.71 -49.61 8.63
CA ARG A 16 -86.99 -50.28 9.89
C ARG A 16 -88.21 -49.69 10.61
N MET A 17 -88.40 -48.38 10.56
CA MET A 17 -89.54 -47.70 11.21
C MET A 17 -90.89 -48.02 10.54
N VAL A 18 -90.89 -48.28 9.22
CA VAL A 18 -92.08 -48.64 8.43
C VAL A 18 -92.49 -50.13 8.62
N GLY A 19 -91.78 -50.87 9.49
CA GLY A 19 -92.18 -52.22 9.90
C GLY A 19 -91.44 -53.37 9.22
N MET A 20 -90.28 -53.11 8.60
CA MET A 20 -89.46 -54.16 8.00
C MET A 20 -88.87 -55.10 9.09
N PRO A 21 -89.11 -56.44 9.02
CA PRO A 21 -88.59 -57.38 10.01
C PRO A 21 -87.08 -57.57 9.86
N TRP A 22 -86.35 -57.51 10.97
CA TRP A 22 -84.88 -57.62 10.98
C TRP A 22 -84.41 -59.07 10.96
N ASN A 23 -84.50 -59.71 9.79
CA ASN A 23 -84.06 -61.09 9.56
C ASN A 23 -82.67 -61.14 8.90
N LYS A 24 -82.11 -62.34 8.72
CA LYS A 24 -80.78 -62.52 8.10
C LYS A 24 -80.71 -61.94 6.67
N PHE A 25 -81.82 -61.95 5.93
CA PHE A 25 -81.88 -61.44 4.56
C PHE A 25 -81.83 -59.90 4.52
N THR A 26 -82.56 -59.22 5.40
CA THR A 26 -82.55 -57.74 5.46
C THR A 26 -81.21 -57.20 5.96
N GLN A 27 -80.55 -57.91 6.89
CA GLN A 27 -79.18 -57.56 7.31
C GLN A 27 -78.18 -57.67 6.16
N ALA A 28 -78.24 -58.76 5.39
CA ALA A 28 -77.37 -58.97 4.25
C ALA A 28 -77.55 -57.86 3.21
N PHE A 29 -78.80 -57.47 2.92
CA PHE A 29 -79.10 -56.35 2.01
C PHE A 29 -78.47 -55.03 2.48
N ALA A 30 -78.60 -54.69 3.76
CA ALA A 30 -78.07 -53.44 4.31
C ALA A 30 -76.53 -53.38 4.19
N TYR A 31 -75.84 -54.47 4.53
CA TYR A 31 -74.37 -54.53 4.47
C TYR A 31 -73.84 -54.59 3.04
N ILE A 32 -74.47 -55.38 2.16
CA ILE A 32 -74.06 -55.47 0.75
C ILE A 32 -74.26 -54.12 0.06
N GLY A 33 -75.39 -53.44 0.31
CA GLY A 33 -75.63 -52.12 -0.26
C GLY A 33 -74.63 -51.07 0.23
N GLY A 34 -74.37 -51.01 1.54
CA GLY A 34 -73.38 -50.07 2.10
C GLY A 34 -71.94 -50.36 1.61
N GLY A 35 -71.56 -51.64 1.53
CA GLY A 35 -70.28 -52.07 0.99
C GLY A 35 -70.12 -51.73 -0.50
N SER A 36 -71.17 -51.96 -1.29
CA SER A 36 -71.18 -51.66 -2.73
C SER A 36 -71.05 -50.16 -3.00
N TRP A 37 -71.69 -49.32 -2.18
CA TRP A 37 -71.54 -47.87 -2.25
C TRP A 37 -70.10 -47.43 -1.95
N LEU A 38 -69.48 -47.99 -0.92
CA LEU A 38 -68.09 -47.67 -0.56
C LEU A 38 -67.13 -48.06 -1.68
N LEU A 39 -67.33 -49.24 -2.28
CA LEU A 39 -66.55 -49.74 -3.41
C LEU A 39 -66.72 -48.85 -4.65
N PHE A 40 -67.95 -48.41 -4.95
CA PHE A 40 -68.24 -47.47 -6.03
C PHE A 40 -67.51 -46.13 -5.85
N VAL A 41 -67.55 -45.54 -4.65
CA VAL A 41 -66.84 -44.28 -4.36
C VAL A 41 -65.33 -44.48 -4.42
N TRP A 42 -64.82 -45.60 -3.92
CA TRP A 42 -63.39 -45.92 -3.97
C TRP A 42 -62.88 -46.05 -5.41
N VAL A 43 -63.63 -46.75 -6.27
CA VAL A 43 -63.32 -46.86 -7.71
C VAL A 43 -63.40 -45.50 -8.39
N GLY A 44 -64.41 -44.68 -8.05
CA GLY A 44 -64.55 -43.32 -8.58
C GLY A 44 -63.39 -42.40 -8.21
N LEU A 45 -62.87 -42.50 -6.98
CA LEU A 45 -61.69 -41.74 -6.55
C LEU A 45 -60.44 -42.12 -7.36
N ILE A 46 -60.23 -43.42 -7.62
CA ILE A 46 -59.08 -43.89 -8.40
C ILE A 46 -59.18 -43.46 -9.86
N THR A 47 -60.38 -43.49 -10.44
CA THR A 47 -60.57 -43.21 -11.88
C THR A 47 -60.66 -41.73 -12.21
N PHE A 48 -61.34 -40.91 -11.38
CA PHE A 48 -61.62 -39.51 -11.70
C PHE A 48 -60.80 -38.49 -10.91
N ALA A 49 -60.12 -38.90 -9.84
CA ALA A 49 -59.20 -38.04 -9.10
C ALA A 49 -57.84 -38.73 -8.93
N PRO A 50 -57.13 -39.06 -10.03
CA PRO A 50 -55.79 -39.63 -9.92
C PRO A 50 -54.91 -38.63 -9.19
N MET A 51 -54.49 -38.99 -7.98
CA MET A 51 -53.44 -38.26 -7.28
C MET A 51 -52.18 -38.38 -8.13
N ASP A 52 -51.64 -37.25 -8.57
CA ASP A 52 -50.40 -37.21 -9.32
C ASP A 52 -49.24 -37.71 -8.43
N LEU A 53 -48.99 -39.01 -8.49
CA LEU A 53 -47.89 -39.70 -7.85
C LEU A 53 -46.59 -39.59 -8.66
N SER A 54 -46.62 -38.95 -9.83
CA SER A 54 -45.40 -38.53 -10.50
C SER A 54 -44.89 -37.29 -9.78
N GLY A 55 -44.24 -37.50 -8.64
CA GLY A 55 -43.52 -36.44 -7.96
C GLY A 55 -42.58 -35.78 -8.96
N GLY A 56 -42.99 -34.64 -9.50
CA GLY A 56 -42.29 -33.91 -10.53
C GLY A 56 -40.93 -33.51 -9.98
N SER A 57 -39.93 -34.35 -10.20
CA SER A 57 -38.54 -34.05 -9.86
C SER A 57 -38.04 -33.05 -10.89
N VAL A 58 -38.42 -31.79 -10.70
CA VAL A 58 -37.81 -30.69 -11.42
C VAL A 58 -36.40 -30.54 -10.86
N VAL A 59 -35.41 -30.92 -11.67
CA VAL A 59 -34.02 -30.60 -11.36
C VAL A 59 -33.91 -29.09 -11.52
N GLN A 60 -33.96 -28.37 -10.40
CA GLN A 60 -33.67 -26.94 -10.40
C GLN A 60 -32.27 -26.78 -10.99
N SER A 61 -32.16 -26.08 -12.12
CA SER A 61 -30.87 -25.78 -12.73
C SER A 61 -30.12 -24.81 -11.81
N PRO A 62 -29.04 -25.22 -11.14
CA PRO A 62 -28.28 -24.30 -10.31
C PRO A 62 -27.61 -23.26 -11.21
N HIS A 63 -27.82 -21.98 -10.90
CA HIS A 63 -27.14 -20.90 -11.60
C HIS A 63 -25.72 -20.75 -11.03
N ILE A 64 -24.71 -21.05 -11.84
CA ILE A 64 -23.30 -20.95 -11.45
C ILE A 64 -22.76 -19.60 -11.95
N GLN A 65 -22.29 -18.77 -11.03
CA GLN A 65 -21.61 -17.51 -11.37
C GLN A 65 -20.10 -17.71 -11.29
N LEU A 66 -19.43 -17.51 -12.42
CA LEU A 66 -17.97 -17.50 -12.47
C LEU A 66 -17.48 -16.14 -11.98
N ARG A 67 -16.56 -16.16 -11.01
CA ARG A 67 -15.93 -14.97 -10.46
C ARG A 67 -14.43 -15.17 -10.38
N PRO A 68 -13.63 -14.10 -10.56
CA PRO A 68 -12.19 -14.17 -10.31
C PRO A 68 -11.93 -14.63 -8.88
N GLY A 69 -10.89 -15.44 -8.68
CA GLY A 69 -10.52 -15.96 -7.35
C GLY A 69 -10.12 -14.86 -6.36
N SER A 70 -9.72 -13.68 -6.85
CA SER A 70 -9.44 -12.49 -6.04
C SER A 70 -10.45 -11.39 -6.33
N THR A 71 -11.02 -10.80 -5.28
CA THR A 71 -11.97 -9.67 -5.38
C THR A 71 -11.33 -8.38 -5.87
N GLN A 72 -10.00 -8.31 -5.90
CA GLN A 72 -9.24 -7.17 -6.41
C GLN A 72 -9.18 -7.16 -7.94
N ILE A 73 -9.37 -8.31 -8.59
CA ILE A 73 -9.32 -8.45 -10.04
C ILE A 73 -10.72 -8.14 -10.58
N LYS A 74 -10.85 -7.00 -11.26
CA LYS A 74 -12.08 -6.53 -11.92
C LYS A 74 -11.78 -6.20 -13.37
N GLY A 75 -12.66 -6.56 -14.28
CA GLY A 75 -12.43 -6.29 -15.68
C GLY A 75 -13.49 -6.93 -16.55
N HIS A 76 -13.39 -6.62 -17.84
CA HIS A 76 -14.23 -7.25 -18.84
C HIS A 76 -13.64 -8.61 -19.21
N VAL A 77 -14.53 -9.58 -19.42
CA VAL A 77 -14.16 -10.88 -19.97
C VAL A 77 -13.86 -10.68 -21.44
N ASP A 78 -12.70 -11.18 -21.87
CA ASP A 78 -12.25 -11.11 -23.26
C ASP A 78 -12.74 -12.34 -24.03
N GLU A 79 -12.37 -13.54 -23.57
CA GLU A 79 -12.80 -14.80 -24.17
C GLU A 79 -13.31 -15.80 -23.12
N ILE A 80 -14.34 -16.57 -23.45
CA ILE A 80 -14.82 -17.70 -22.65
C ILE A 80 -14.49 -18.99 -23.41
N LEU A 81 -13.67 -19.84 -22.79
CA LEU A 81 -13.07 -21.03 -23.41
C LEU A 81 -13.79 -22.33 -23.05
N VAL A 82 -14.93 -22.24 -22.36
CA VAL A 82 -15.72 -23.38 -21.90
C VAL A 82 -17.16 -23.29 -22.37
N HIS A 83 -17.80 -24.44 -22.49
CA HIS A 83 -19.20 -24.56 -22.85
C HIS A 83 -20.08 -24.96 -21.65
N PRO A 84 -21.40 -24.68 -21.68
CA PRO A 84 -22.32 -25.13 -20.66
C PRO A 84 -22.26 -26.66 -20.46
N ASN A 85 -22.32 -27.10 -19.19
CA ASN A 85 -22.23 -28.51 -18.76
C ASN A 85 -20.91 -29.23 -19.10
N GLN A 86 -19.86 -28.50 -19.49
CA GLN A 86 -18.53 -29.07 -19.67
C GLN A 86 -17.89 -29.41 -18.32
N ALA A 87 -17.36 -30.63 -18.19
CA ALA A 87 -16.54 -31.00 -17.05
C ALA A 87 -15.18 -30.26 -17.12
N VAL A 88 -14.84 -29.53 -16.05
CA VAL A 88 -13.57 -28.78 -15.94
C VAL A 88 -12.68 -29.37 -14.86
N THR A 89 -11.36 -29.32 -15.07
CA THR A 89 -10.37 -29.76 -14.08
C THR A 89 -9.72 -28.57 -13.38
N LYS A 90 -9.15 -28.80 -12.18
CA LYS A 90 -8.47 -27.74 -11.41
C LYS A 90 -7.26 -27.21 -12.21
N GLY A 91 -7.24 -25.90 -12.43
CA GLY A 91 -6.17 -25.22 -13.18
C GLY A 91 -6.47 -25.07 -14.68
N GLN A 92 -7.58 -25.61 -15.17
CA GLN A 92 -8.03 -25.37 -16.54
C GLN A 92 -8.44 -23.90 -16.72
N LEU A 93 -8.00 -23.30 -17.84
CA LEU A 93 -8.40 -21.95 -18.21
C LEU A 93 -9.88 -21.95 -18.62
N VAL A 94 -10.67 -21.13 -17.95
CA VAL A 94 -12.12 -21.06 -18.15
C VAL A 94 -12.50 -19.83 -18.98
N TYR A 95 -11.90 -18.68 -18.66
CA TYR A 95 -12.09 -17.43 -19.37
C TYR A 95 -10.86 -16.53 -19.18
N THR A 96 -10.65 -15.60 -20.09
CA THR A 96 -9.62 -14.56 -20.02
C THR A 96 -10.25 -13.21 -19.71
N LEU A 97 -9.45 -12.29 -19.17
CA LEU A 97 -9.84 -10.91 -18.92
C LEU A 97 -9.01 -10.01 -19.85
N ASP A 98 -9.56 -8.86 -20.20
CA ASP A 98 -8.79 -7.79 -20.85
C ASP A 98 -7.62 -7.39 -19.94
N ASP A 99 -6.39 -7.61 -20.43
CA ASP A 99 -5.16 -7.39 -19.69
C ASP A 99 -4.62 -5.96 -19.86
N ALA A 100 -5.14 -5.19 -20.81
CA ALA A 100 -4.69 -3.82 -21.10
C ALA A 100 -4.61 -2.92 -19.85
N PRO A 101 -5.65 -2.79 -19.00
CA PRO A 101 -5.57 -1.96 -17.80
C PRO A 101 -4.52 -2.45 -16.80
N TYR A 102 -4.29 -3.76 -16.72
CA TYR A 102 -3.29 -4.36 -15.84
C TYR A 102 -1.87 -4.15 -16.36
N GLN A 103 -1.65 -4.28 -17.66
CA GLN A 103 -0.37 -3.98 -18.30
C GLN A 103 -0.02 -2.50 -18.16
N ILE A 104 -1.00 -1.59 -18.33
CA ILE A 104 -0.81 -0.15 -18.12
C ILE A 104 -0.44 0.12 -16.66
N ALA A 105 -1.16 -0.46 -15.69
CA ALA A 105 -0.86 -0.31 -14.28
C ALA A 105 0.54 -0.85 -13.92
N LEU A 106 0.92 -2.00 -14.48
CA LEU A 106 2.25 -2.59 -14.32
C LEU A 106 3.34 -1.68 -14.89
N ASN A 107 3.15 -1.16 -16.10
CA ASN A 107 4.10 -0.27 -16.75
C ASN A 107 4.23 1.05 -15.99
N LYS A 108 3.11 1.59 -15.47
CA LYS A 108 3.13 2.77 -14.60
C LYS A 108 3.92 2.51 -13.32
N ALA A 109 3.66 1.39 -12.63
CA ALA A 109 4.39 1.02 -11.41
C ALA A 109 5.89 0.81 -11.68
N LYS A 110 6.25 0.22 -12.83
CA LYS A 110 7.65 0.08 -13.25
C LYS A 110 8.30 1.44 -13.53
N ALA A 111 7.59 2.36 -14.17
CA ALA A 111 8.07 3.71 -14.43
C ALA A 111 8.27 4.49 -13.11
N GLU A 112 7.33 4.39 -12.17
CA GLU A 112 7.42 4.98 -10.83
C GLU A 112 8.61 4.39 -10.05
N LEU A 113 8.80 3.06 -10.10
CA LEU A 113 9.95 2.40 -9.49
C LEU A 113 11.27 2.91 -10.09
N HIS A 114 11.36 2.99 -11.41
CA HIS A 114 12.56 3.50 -12.09
C HIS A 114 12.82 4.96 -11.71
N SER A 115 11.79 5.81 -11.67
CA SER A 115 11.91 7.20 -11.22
C SER A 115 12.40 7.28 -9.76
N ALA A 116 11.89 6.44 -8.88
CA ALA A 116 12.32 6.38 -7.48
C ALA A 116 13.78 5.89 -7.34
N GLN A 117 14.20 4.93 -8.16
CA GLN A 117 15.59 4.46 -8.22
C GLN A 117 16.55 5.54 -8.70
N VAL A 118 16.16 6.30 -9.74
CA VAL A 118 16.94 7.45 -10.23
C VAL A 118 17.03 8.53 -9.16
N ALA A 119 15.92 8.88 -8.51
CA ALA A 119 15.91 9.85 -7.42
C ALA A 119 16.81 9.41 -6.25
N LEU A 120 16.78 8.12 -5.89
CA LEU A 120 17.68 7.55 -4.89
C LEU A 120 19.16 7.64 -5.32
N SER A 121 19.45 7.40 -6.59
CA SER A 121 20.82 7.52 -7.12
C SER A 121 21.31 8.97 -7.06
N ILE A 122 20.46 9.93 -7.41
CA ILE A 122 20.77 11.37 -7.32
C ILE A 122 21.01 11.76 -5.86
N ALA A 123 20.11 11.37 -4.95
CA ALA A 123 20.28 11.66 -3.52
C ALA A 123 21.57 11.08 -2.93
N LYS A 124 21.98 9.87 -3.35
CA LYS A 124 23.26 9.28 -2.95
C LYS A 124 24.46 10.07 -3.49
N GLU A 125 24.36 10.56 -4.72
CA GLU A 125 25.39 11.39 -5.34
C GLU A 125 25.51 12.74 -4.64
N ASP A 126 24.38 13.39 -4.33
CA ASP A 126 24.35 14.66 -3.59
C ASP A 126 25.01 14.52 -2.21
N VAL A 127 24.76 13.42 -1.50
CA VAL A 127 25.44 13.12 -0.23
C VAL A 127 26.95 12.95 -0.42
N ARG A 128 27.39 12.29 -1.50
CA ARG A 128 28.82 12.16 -1.82
C ARG A 128 29.46 13.52 -2.08
N ILE A 129 28.83 14.36 -2.90
CA ILE A 129 29.28 15.72 -3.20
C ILE A 129 29.34 16.56 -1.92
N ALA A 130 28.34 16.46 -1.04
CA ALA A 130 28.33 17.16 0.24
C ALA A 130 29.49 16.72 1.15
N ALA A 131 29.80 15.42 1.20
CA ALA A 131 30.93 14.90 1.96
C ALA A 131 32.29 15.36 1.40
N GLU A 132 32.46 15.39 0.08
CA GLU A 132 33.67 15.93 -0.57
C GLU A 132 33.84 17.43 -0.32
N ASN A 133 32.74 18.19 -0.36
CA ASN A 133 32.74 19.62 -0.02
C ASN A 133 33.11 19.87 1.45
N GLN A 134 32.63 19.02 2.36
CA GLN A 134 33.04 19.07 3.77
C GLN A 134 34.54 18.83 3.91
N GLN A 135 35.09 17.81 3.23
CA GLN A 135 36.52 17.53 3.26
C GLN A 135 37.35 18.68 2.70
N THR A 136 36.89 19.30 1.61
CA THR A 136 37.53 20.49 1.02
C THR A 136 37.53 21.66 2.00
N SER A 137 36.39 21.92 2.65
CA SER A 137 36.29 22.98 3.65
C SER A 137 37.22 22.76 4.85
N LEU A 138 37.44 21.51 5.27
CA LEU A 138 38.40 21.17 6.33
C LEU A 138 39.85 21.46 5.90
N LYS A 139 40.19 21.18 4.63
CA LYS A 139 41.52 21.53 4.08
C LYS A 139 41.70 23.05 3.99
N ASP A 140 40.65 23.79 3.64
CA ASP A 140 40.72 25.25 3.60
C ASP A 140 41.01 25.85 4.99
N ILE A 141 40.44 25.28 6.06
CA ILE A 141 40.79 25.66 7.43
C ILE A 141 42.29 25.45 7.68
N GLU A 142 42.84 24.31 7.27
CA GLU A 142 44.26 24.01 7.44
C GLU A 142 45.15 25.01 6.69
N ILE A 143 44.80 25.31 5.43
CA ILE A 143 45.50 26.31 4.61
C ILE A 143 45.44 27.69 5.27
N SER A 144 44.26 28.16 5.68
CA SER A 144 44.11 29.46 6.35
C SER A 144 44.85 29.50 7.69
N LYS A 145 44.89 28.39 8.44
CA LYS A 145 45.64 28.29 9.69
C LYS A 145 47.14 28.42 9.45
N ASN A 146 47.66 27.76 8.41
CA ASN A 146 49.07 27.84 8.02
C ASN A 146 49.45 29.25 7.55
N GLN A 147 48.60 29.90 6.76
CA GLN A 147 48.79 31.30 6.35
C GLN A 147 48.82 32.25 7.56
N LEU A 148 47.90 32.07 8.51
CA LEU A 148 47.88 32.85 9.75
C LEU A 148 49.13 32.62 10.60
N ALA A 149 49.63 31.38 10.67
CA ALA A 149 50.87 31.08 11.37
C ALA A 149 52.06 31.80 10.73
N ALA A 150 52.20 31.72 9.40
CA ALA A 150 53.25 32.42 8.67
C ALA A 150 53.18 33.95 8.85
N ALA A 151 51.99 34.56 8.81
CA ALA A 151 51.83 35.98 9.04
C ALA A 151 52.17 36.40 10.48
N LYS A 152 51.89 35.54 11.47
CA LYS A 152 52.31 35.78 12.86
C LYS A 152 53.81 35.73 13.03
N GLU A 153 54.49 34.81 12.34
CA GLU A 153 55.96 34.76 12.34
C GLU A 153 56.56 36.00 11.68
N ASP A 154 56.02 36.45 10.54
CA ASP A 154 56.45 37.69 9.89
C ASP A 154 56.25 38.93 10.78
N LEU A 155 55.10 39.03 11.45
CA LEU A 155 54.86 40.08 12.43
C LEU A 155 55.89 40.05 13.57
N ALA A 156 56.16 38.87 14.15
CA ALA A 156 57.15 38.71 15.21
C ALA A 156 58.56 39.10 14.75
N TYR A 157 58.93 38.74 13.52
CA TYR A 157 60.20 39.13 12.90
C TYR A 157 60.31 40.65 12.73
N LYS A 158 59.27 41.30 12.21
CA LYS A 158 59.23 42.77 12.02
C LYS A 158 59.26 43.52 13.35
N GLN A 159 58.56 43.03 14.37
CA GLN A 159 58.58 43.57 15.73
C GLN A 159 59.97 43.47 16.36
N THR A 160 60.61 42.29 16.24
CA THR A 160 61.97 42.06 16.75
C THR A 160 62.97 43.00 16.04
N THR A 161 62.81 43.21 14.74
CA THR A 161 63.65 44.13 13.96
C THR A 161 63.46 45.58 14.43
N LEU A 162 62.22 46.02 14.67
CA LEU A 162 61.94 47.35 15.22
C LEU A 162 62.56 47.53 16.61
N GLN A 163 62.46 46.53 17.48
CA GLN A 163 63.10 46.56 18.80
C GLN A 163 64.62 46.65 18.70
N ARG A 164 65.23 45.92 17.77
CA ARG A 164 66.67 45.99 17.50
C ARG A 164 67.11 47.39 17.08
N TYR A 165 66.36 48.05 16.18
CA TYR A 165 66.66 49.43 15.77
C TYR A 165 66.54 50.42 16.93
N ARG A 166 65.51 50.27 17.78
CA ARG A 166 65.36 51.08 18.99
C ARG A 166 66.53 50.91 19.95
N GLU A 167 66.98 49.68 20.17
CA GLU A 167 68.11 49.41 21.06
C GLU A 167 69.45 49.93 20.51
N GLN A 168 69.70 49.81 19.21
CA GLN A 168 70.88 50.38 18.57
C GLN A 168 70.95 51.91 18.73
N ASN A 169 69.83 52.60 18.51
CA ASN A 169 69.74 54.05 18.73
C ASN A 169 69.88 54.46 20.20
N ARG A 170 69.58 53.55 21.15
CA ARG A 170 69.79 53.77 22.59
C ARG A 170 71.29 53.73 22.95
N VAL A 171 72.05 52.80 22.37
CA VAL A 171 73.49 52.63 22.64
C VAL A 171 74.32 53.70 21.92
N VAL A 172 74.02 53.98 20.65
CA VAL A 172 74.71 54.99 19.85
C VAL A 172 73.68 55.89 19.17
N LYS A 173 73.65 57.17 19.57
CA LYS A 173 72.68 58.15 19.04
C LYS A 173 72.83 58.29 17.52
N HIS A 174 71.68 58.36 16.83
CA HIS A 174 71.55 58.60 15.39
C HIS A 174 72.20 57.54 14.47
N THR A 175 72.29 56.28 14.91
CA THR A 175 72.78 55.18 14.06
C THR A 175 71.77 54.80 12.98
N ILE A 176 70.49 54.74 13.33
CA ILE A 176 69.36 54.49 12.43
C ILE A 176 68.56 55.79 12.29
N THR A 177 68.19 56.15 11.07
CA THR A 177 67.45 57.39 10.79
C THR A 177 65.99 57.30 11.23
N GLU A 178 65.37 58.45 11.56
CA GLU A 178 63.95 58.50 11.94
C GLU A 178 63.05 57.93 10.84
N THR A 179 63.37 58.22 9.57
CA THR A 179 62.65 57.67 8.41
C THR A 179 62.69 56.13 8.38
N GLN A 180 63.83 55.50 8.66
CA GLN A 180 63.93 54.04 8.70
C GLN A 180 63.14 53.44 9.88
N MET A 181 63.12 54.11 11.03
CA MET A 181 62.30 53.69 12.16
C MET A 181 60.81 53.79 11.86
N ASP A 182 60.37 54.88 11.22
CA ASP A 182 58.96 55.10 10.86
C ASP A 182 58.48 54.10 9.79
N GLN A 183 59.32 53.83 8.78
CA GLN A 183 59.08 52.78 7.79
C GLN A 183 58.90 51.41 8.46
N GLN A 184 59.77 51.05 9.41
CA GLN A 184 59.67 49.77 10.11
C GLN A 184 58.45 49.73 11.04
N SER A 185 58.10 50.83 11.70
CA SER A 185 56.88 50.94 12.51
C SER A 185 55.63 50.73 11.66
N THR A 186 55.58 51.36 10.48
CA THR A 186 54.51 51.19 9.50
C THR A 186 54.43 49.73 9.01
N ALA A 187 55.57 49.09 8.76
CA ALA A 187 55.62 47.69 8.37
C ALA A 187 55.08 46.73 9.45
N VAL A 188 55.30 47.04 10.73
CA VAL A 188 54.71 46.29 11.86
C VAL A 188 53.20 46.48 11.93
N GLU A 189 52.71 47.70 11.79
CA GLU A 189 51.25 47.96 11.79
C GLU A 189 50.56 47.29 10.60
N LEU A 190 51.18 47.28 9.42
CA LEU A 190 50.66 46.56 8.25
C LEU A 190 50.60 45.04 8.51
N ALA A 191 51.70 44.44 9.02
CA ALA A 191 51.72 43.01 9.34
C ALA A 191 50.70 42.64 10.43
N LYS A 192 50.44 43.55 11.38
CA LYS A 192 49.42 43.37 12.41
C LYS A 192 48.02 43.39 11.80
N ALA A 193 47.76 44.30 10.85
CA ALA A 193 46.52 44.31 10.09
C ALA A 193 46.34 43.00 9.30
N ASP A 194 47.40 42.50 8.65
CA ASP A 194 47.38 41.23 7.91
C ASP A 194 47.04 40.03 8.81
N VAL A 195 47.57 39.98 10.03
CA VAL A 195 47.20 38.94 11.01
C VAL A 195 45.72 39.00 11.36
N VAL A 196 45.15 40.20 11.54
CA VAL A 196 43.72 40.38 11.84
C VAL A 196 42.84 39.96 10.66
N THR A 197 43.22 40.30 9.43
CA THR A 197 42.47 39.91 8.23
C THR A 197 42.50 38.39 8.03
N LEU A 198 43.67 37.76 8.15
CA LEU A 198 43.81 36.30 8.04
C LEU A 198 43.10 35.55 9.17
N ALA A 199 43.10 36.09 10.40
CA ALA A 199 42.32 35.53 11.49
C ALA A 199 40.82 35.56 11.19
N SER A 200 40.32 36.66 10.62
CA SER A 200 38.92 36.78 10.19
C SER A 200 38.58 35.81 9.04
N GLN A 201 39.52 35.60 8.10
CA GLN A 201 39.36 34.62 7.01
C GLN A 201 39.30 33.19 7.55
N LEU A 202 40.14 32.85 8.54
CA LEU A 202 40.10 31.54 9.19
C LEU A 202 38.76 31.28 9.88
N GLU A 203 38.20 32.27 10.59
CA GLU A 203 36.87 32.13 11.18
C GLU A 203 35.78 31.94 10.12
N LYS A 204 35.86 32.67 8.99
CA LYS A 204 34.96 32.45 7.85
C LYS A 204 35.08 31.03 7.28
N ALA A 205 36.30 30.49 7.15
CA ALA A 205 36.54 29.12 6.69
C ALA A 205 35.95 28.07 7.66
N LYS A 206 36.09 28.28 8.97
CA LYS A 206 35.47 27.42 10.00
C LYS A 206 33.94 27.42 9.90
N LEU A 207 33.34 28.59 9.72
CA LEU A 207 31.89 28.70 9.53
C LEU A 207 31.41 27.98 8.26
N ALA A 208 32.17 28.10 7.17
CA ALA A 208 31.89 27.37 5.94
C ALA A 208 31.96 25.85 6.13
N ALA A 209 32.97 25.35 6.84
CA ALA A 209 33.07 23.91 7.15
C ALA A 209 31.94 23.41 8.06
N ASN A 210 31.53 24.21 9.06
CA ASN A 210 30.38 23.87 9.89
C ASN A 210 29.09 23.81 9.09
N ARG A 211 28.91 24.72 8.14
CA ARG A 211 27.77 24.69 7.21
C ARG A 211 27.82 23.45 6.32
N ALA A 212 28.97 23.13 5.75
CA ALA A 212 29.14 21.92 4.94
C ALA A 212 28.85 20.64 5.75
N LYS A 213 29.25 20.58 7.02
CA LYS A 213 28.90 19.48 7.92
C LYS A 213 27.38 19.36 8.13
N LEU A 214 26.70 20.48 8.36
CA LEU A 214 25.23 20.48 8.52
C LEU A 214 24.50 20.05 7.25
N ASP A 215 25.03 20.38 6.08
CA ASP A 215 24.45 19.97 4.80
C ASP A 215 24.60 18.46 4.56
N VAL A 216 25.62 17.80 5.11
CA VAL A 216 25.75 16.32 5.12
C VAL A 216 24.77 15.66 6.11
N GLU A 217 24.54 16.28 7.27
CA GLU A 217 23.67 15.73 8.33
C GLU A 217 22.17 15.94 8.08
N LYS A 218 21.78 16.85 7.18
CA LYS A 218 20.38 17.11 6.88
C LYS A 218 19.72 15.86 6.25
N PRO A 219 18.58 15.40 6.78
CA PRO A 219 17.76 14.44 6.07
C PRO A 219 17.18 15.12 4.82
N HIS A 220 17.55 14.61 3.64
CA HIS A 220 16.97 14.97 2.35
C HIS A 220 15.68 14.20 2.08
#